data_AF-A0A973XMS1-F1
#
_entry.id   AF-A0A973XMS1-F1
#
_cell.length_a   1.000
_cell.length_b   1.000
_cell.length_c   1.000
_cell.angle_alpha   90.00
_cell.angle_beta   90.00
_cell.angle_gamma   90.00
#
_symmetry.space_group_name_H-M   'P 1'
#
loop_
_entity.id
_entity.type
_entity.pdbx_description
1 polymer ?
#
loop_
_entity_poly.entity_id
_entity_poly.type
_entity_poly.pdbx_seq_one_letter_code
_entity_poly.pdbx_strand_id
1 'polypeptide(L)'
;MWRVLHTVVKIAVASLIVGTVLAHFGITFEAMSTELGISPERLEQAVRRALAFVVPNLLLGAVIIVPLWALIYILRPPGQSSE
;
A
#
# COMPACT_ATOMS: atom_id res chain seq x y z
N MET A 1 7.78 -9.96 -10.76
CA MET A 1 7.28 -8.72 -10.11
C MET A 1 5.97 -8.20 -10.72
N TRP A 2 5.89 -7.98 -12.04
CA TRP A 2 4.73 -7.35 -12.71
C TRP A 2 3.36 -8.02 -12.46
N ARG A 3 3.30 -9.36 -12.48
CA ARG A 3 2.06 -10.11 -12.20
C ARG A 3 1.54 -9.90 -10.78
N VAL A 4 2.43 -9.89 -9.78
CA VAL A 4 2.04 -9.71 -8.37
C VAL A 4 1.49 -8.30 -8.16
N LEU A 5 2.16 -7.28 -8.72
CA LEU A 5 1.69 -5.90 -8.66
C LEU A 5 0.31 -5.74 -9.28
N HIS A 6 0.09 -6.34 -10.46
CA HIS A 6 -1.21 -6.31 -11.13
C HIS A 6 -2.31 -7.02 -10.32
N THR A 7 -2.00 -8.15 -9.69
CA THR A 7 -2.93 -8.85 -8.78
C THR A 7 -3.25 -8.00 -7.55
N VAL A 8 -2.25 -7.41 -6.91
CA VAL A 8 -2.44 -6.55 -5.73
C VAL A 8 -3.30 -5.33 -6.09
N VAL A 9 -3.05 -4.69 -7.23
CA VAL A 9 -3.85 -3.55 -7.71
C VAL A 9 -5.29 -3.98 -7.95
N LYS A 10 -5.53 -5.11 -8.63
CA LYS A 10 -6.88 -5.64 -8.83
C LYS A 10 -7.61 -5.90 -7.52
N ILE A 11 -6.92 -6.51 -6.56
CA ILE A 11 -7.49 -6.78 -5.22
C ILE A 11 -7.82 -5.46 -4.53
N ALA A 12 -6.90 -4.50 -4.53
CA ALA A 12 -7.11 -3.19 -3.90
C ALA A 12 -8.32 -2.46 -4.52
N VAL A 13 -8.44 -2.47 -5.85
CA VAL A 13 -9.58 -1.86 -6.56
C VAL A 13 -10.88 -2.59 -6.24
N ALA A 14 -10.89 -3.92 -6.27
CA ALA A 14 -12.08 -4.71 -5.94
C ALA A 14 -12.51 -4.46 -4.48
N SER A 15 -11.58 -4.47 -3.53
CA SER A 15 -11.84 -4.17 -2.12
C SER A 15 -12.33 -2.74 -1.91
N LEU A 16 -11.81 -1.77 -2.66
CA LEU A 16 -12.28 -0.39 -2.61
C LEU A 16 -13.72 -0.29 -3.09
N ILE A 17 -14.04 -0.89 -4.24
CA ILE A 17 -15.41 -0.92 -4.79
C ILE A 17 -16.36 -1.55 -3.78
N VAL A 18 -16.01 -2.72 -3.25
CA VAL A 18 -16.82 -3.42 -2.23
C VAL A 18 -17.01 -2.54 -1.00
N GLY A 19 -15.94 -1.93 -0.47
CA GLY A 19 -16.01 -1.04 0.69
C GLY A 19 -16.88 0.19 0.45
N THR A 20 -16.79 0.82 -0.73
CA THR A 20 -17.64 1.96 -1.10
C THR A 20 -19.10 1.56 -1.23
N VAL A 21 -19.39 0.39 -1.81
CA VAL A 21 -20.75 -0.14 -1.91
C VAL A 21 -21.32 -0.43 -0.52
N LEU A 22 -20.57 -1.10 0.36
CA LEU A 22 -20.98 -1.36 1.74
C LEU A 22 -21.25 -0.05 2.50
N ALA A 23 -20.36 0.93 2.37
CA ALA A 23 -20.53 2.25 2.99
C ALA A 23 -21.78 2.97 2.49
N HIS A 24 -22.14 2.81 1.21
CA HIS A 24 -23.36 3.37 0.63
C HIS A 24 -24.64 2.74 1.22
N PHE A 25 -24.60 1.46 1.59
CA PHE A 25 -25.72 0.78 2.27
C PHE A 25 -25.80 1.05 3.78
N GLY A 26 -24.99 1.97 4.32
CA GLY A 26 -24.94 2.26 5.75
C GLY A 26 -24.20 1.20 6.57
N ILE A 27 -23.61 0.20 5.90
CA ILE A 27 -22.64 -0.72 6.51
C ILE A 27 -21.30 0.02 6.55
N THR A 28 -21.21 0.98 7.46
CA THR A 28 -19.97 1.70 7.72
C THR A 28 -19.16 1.00 8.79
N PHE A 29 -17.88 1.36 8.88
CA PHE A 29 -17.01 0.85 9.92
C PHE A 29 -17.57 1.19 11.32
N GLU A 30 -18.30 2.30 11.48
CA GLU A 30 -18.98 2.64 12.74
C GLU A 30 -20.14 1.67 13.06
N ALA A 31 -20.96 1.31 12.07
CA ALA A 31 -22.03 0.34 12.27
C ALA A 31 -21.47 -1.04 12.66
N MET A 32 -20.44 -1.48 11.94
CA MET A 32 -19.70 -2.72 12.23
C MET A 32 -18.99 -2.68 13.59
N SER A 33 -18.46 -1.52 14.00
CA SER A 33 -17.78 -1.35 15.29
C SER A 33 -18.68 -1.59 16.49
N THR A 34 -19.95 -1.18 16.37
CA THR A 34 -20.96 -1.35 17.43
C THR A 34 -21.37 -2.81 17.58
N GLU A 35 -21.49 -3.53 16.45
CA GLU A 35 -21.82 -4.97 16.47
C GLU A 35 -20.63 -5.87 16.82
N LEU A 36 -19.41 -5.51 16.41
CA LEU A 36 -18.19 -6.30 16.63
C LEU A 36 -17.43 -5.92 17.93
N GLY A 37 -17.86 -4.86 18.63
CA GLY A 37 -17.19 -4.35 19.83
C GLY A 37 -15.80 -3.73 19.58
N ILE A 38 -15.46 -3.46 18.31
CA ILE A 38 -14.17 -2.89 17.90
C ILE A 38 -14.30 -1.37 17.89
N SER A 39 -13.88 -0.68 18.94
CA SER A 39 -13.93 0.80 18.99
C SER A 39 -13.20 1.43 17.79
N PRO A 40 -13.87 2.30 17.00
CA PRO A 40 -13.29 2.92 15.80
C PRO A 40 -12.05 3.76 16.12
N GLU A 41 -11.99 4.33 17.32
CA GLU A 41 -10.84 5.08 17.83
C GLU A 41 -9.58 4.20 17.91
N ARG A 42 -9.73 2.91 18.22
CA ARG A 42 -8.59 1.97 18.25
C ARG A 42 -8.07 1.67 16.85
N LEU A 43 -8.94 1.61 15.84
CA LEU A 43 -8.50 1.41 14.46
C LEU A 43 -7.73 2.63 13.96
N GLU A 44 -8.25 3.83 14.20
CA GLU A 44 -7.58 5.06 13.79
C GLU A 44 -6.19 5.17 14.44
N GLN A 45 -6.09 4.86 15.74
CA GLN A 45 -4.81 4.80 16.44
C GLN A 45 -3.88 3.74 15.85
N ALA A 46 -4.39 2.56 15.47
CA ALA A 46 -3.60 1.50 14.85
C ALA A 46 -3.06 1.93 13.47
N VAL A 47 -3.87 2.57 12.63
CA VAL A 47 -3.47 3.09 11.32
C VAL A 47 -2.43 4.20 11.50
N ARG A 48 -2.67 5.16 12.40
CA ARG A 48 -1.71 6.23 12.70
C ARG A 48 -0.38 5.66 13.19
N ARG A 49 -0.41 4.66 14.07
CA ARG A 49 0.78 3.98 14.59
C ARG A 49 1.51 3.20 13.49
N ALA A 50 0.78 2.52 12.62
CA ALA A 50 1.35 1.82 11.47
C ALA A 50 2.03 2.80 10.51
N LEU A 51 1.38 3.92 10.17
CA LEU A 51 1.98 4.95 9.31
C LEU A 51 3.19 5.61 9.98
N ALA A 52 3.11 5.96 11.26
CA ALA A 52 4.22 6.52 12.01
C ALA A 52 5.43 5.58 12.08
N PHE A 53 5.22 4.26 11.98
CA PHE A 53 6.28 3.28 11.87
C PHE A 53 6.78 3.11 10.41
N VAL A 54 5.87 2.95 9.45
CA VAL A 54 6.22 2.60 8.07
C VAL A 54 6.87 3.76 7.33
N VAL A 55 6.30 4.97 7.43
CA VAL A 55 6.75 6.14 6.67
C VAL A 55 8.24 6.46 6.89
N PRO A 56 8.74 6.64 8.13
CA PRO A 56 10.15 7.00 8.33
C PRO A 56 11.10 5.88 7.89
N ASN A 57 10.75 4.62 8.15
CA ASN A 57 11.57 3.47 7.75
C ASN A 57 11.62 3.29 6.24
N LEU A 58 10.49 3.51 5.55
CA LEU A 58 10.42 3.46 4.09
C LEU A 58 11.26 4.57 3.47
N LEU A 59 11.19 5.80 4.01
CA LEU A 59 12.01 6.91 3.56
C LEU A 59 13.51 6.64 3.75
N LEU A 60 13.91 6.09 4.91
CA LEU A 60 15.29 5.70 5.18
C LEU A 60 15.78 4.68 4.15
N GLY A 61 14.98 3.64 3.89
CA GLY A 61 15.29 2.66 2.84
C GLY A 61 15.37 3.28 1.45
N ALA A 62 14.46 4.19 1.10
CA ALA A 62 14.42 4.86 -0.19
C ALA A 62 15.66 5.73 -0.44
N VAL A 63 16.16 6.43 0.59
CA VAL A 63 17.40 7.24 0.51
C VAL A 63 18.60 6.39 0.09
N ILE A 64 18.62 5.09 0.39
CA ILE A 64 19.72 4.19 0.03
C ILE A 64 19.43 3.43 -1.28
N ILE A 65 18.23 2.86 -1.40
CA ILE A 65 17.88 1.97 -2.52
C ILE A 65 17.71 2.75 -3.83
N VAL A 66 17.13 3.95 -3.79
CA VAL A 66 16.88 4.74 -5.01
C VAL A 66 18.19 5.17 -5.68
N PRO A 67 19.18 5.75 -4.98
CA PRO A 67 20.47 6.06 -5.59
C PRO A 67 21.23 4.83 -6.07
N LEU A 68 21.14 3.71 -5.34
CA LEU A 68 21.76 2.45 -5.77
C LEU A 68 21.19 1.97 -7.11
N TRP A 69 19.86 2.01 -7.25
CA TRP A 69 19.19 1.71 -8.52
C TRP A 69 19.57 2.69 -9.63
N ALA A 70 19.65 3.99 -9.32
CA ALA A 70 20.06 5.01 -10.28
C ALA A 70 21.50 4.76 -10.78
N LEU A 71 22.41 4.41 -9.88
CA LEU A 71 23.79 4.07 -10.23
C LEU A 71 23.84 2.82 -11.10
N ILE A 72 23.12 1.75 -10.73
CA ILE A 72 23.02 0.52 -11.55
C ILE A 72 22.44 0.85 -12.92
N TYR A 73 21.43 1.71 -13.00
CA TYR A 73 20.80 2.09 -14.26
C TYR A 73 21.75 2.89 -15.16
N ILE A 74 22.49 3.86 -14.60
CA ILE A 74 23.46 4.69 -15.32
C ILE A 74 24.68 3.87 -15.76
N LEU A 75 25.17 2.97 -14.89
CA LEU A 75 26.35 2.15 -15.17
C LEU A 75 26.04 0.89 -15.95
N ARG A 76 24.78 0.45 -16.04
CA ARG A 76 24.39 -0.68 -16.89
C ARG A 76 24.63 -0.23 -18.33
N PRO A 77 25.65 -0.77 -19.01
CA PRO A 77 25.84 -0.48 -20.43
C PRO A 77 24.56 -0.92 -21.14
N PRO A 78 24.07 -0.16 -22.14
CA PRO A 78 22.97 -0.63 -22.96
C PRO A 78 23.39 -2.00 -23.50
N GLY A 79 22.69 -3.04 -23.06
CA GLY A 79 22.87 -4.37 -23.62
C GLY A 79 22.66 -4.23 -25.11
N GLN A 80 23.72 -4.53 -25.86
CA GLN A 80 23.69 -4.56 -27.32
C GLN A 80 22.45 -5.36 -27.71
N SER A 81 21.58 -4.74 -28.48
CA SER A 81 20.56 -5.42 -29.25
C SER A 81 21.31 -6.40 -30.17
N SER A 82 21.45 -7.65 -29.73
CA SER A 82 21.70 -8.73 -30.68
C SER A 82 20.34 -9.04 -31.29
N GLU A 83 20.20 -8.59 -32.53
CA GLU A 83 19.27 -9.12 -33.54
C GLU A 83 19.20 -10.66 -33.55
#